data_AF-A0A9D3UFR8-F1
#
_entry.id   AF-A0A9D3UFR8-F1
#
_cell.length_a   1.000
_cell.length_b   1.000
_cell.length_c   1.000
_cell.angle_alpha   90.00
_cell.angle_beta   90.00
_cell.angle_gamma   90.00
#
_symmetry.space_group_name_H-M   'P 1'
#
loop_
_entity.id
_entity.type
_entity.pdbx_description
1 polymer ?
#
loop_
_entity_poly.entity_id
_entity_poly.type
_entity_poly.pdbx_seq_one_letter_code
_entity_poly.pdbx_strand_id
1 'polypeptide(L)'
;MPILTLKTILKHQNPCRVIGIRFKTSSVQYVASRFRDPTFEKLMDKYKNLLKVIAIQDLILANPTNNPPSVSLDFLSRLSQKLHLNRGAACFLRKYPHIFHIFYDPNKFQTFCRLTDAAMRVSRQEAEAINASLDVVVDRLVRLLSMSTTKSLPLRAVFKVWRELGLPDDFEDSIISRNSHIFKLVDAHEPNTHILTLTDEMRDKRFVACVENWRVTECCRENCAVDRTEIQYSFKHSYPPGMRLVRDFKAKVKKWQRLPYVGPYEEMGEKRRSKAGIMGIEKRAVAIVHEFLSLTVERMVEVEKISHFRKSFAIDLNIRDLFLDHPGMFYLSTKGKRHTVFLREGYERGCLIDPNPVYNARRKLLDLVVLGRHAMLINNESRSVENCQTQKAGVQDEGRDESI
;
A
#
# COMPACT_ATOMS: atom_id res chain seq x y z
N MET A 1 63.70 5.15 7.78
CA MET A 1 62.70 4.88 8.83
C MET A 1 61.95 6.18 9.09
N PRO A 2 60.69 6.29 8.63
CA PRO A 2 59.86 7.51 8.70
C PRO A 2 59.23 7.64 10.11
N ILE A 3 58.58 8.72 10.56
CA ILE A 3 57.49 9.49 9.96
C ILE A 3 57.46 10.89 10.58
N LEU A 4 57.45 11.92 9.72
CA LEU A 4 57.10 13.30 10.06
C LEU A 4 55.69 13.58 9.54
N THR A 5 54.84 14.12 10.40
CA THR A 5 53.50 14.61 10.11
C THR A 5 53.54 15.84 9.20
N LEU A 6 52.73 15.84 8.14
CA LEU A 6 52.35 17.05 7.41
C LEU A 6 50.87 16.98 7.04
N LYS A 7 50.12 18.00 7.48
CA LYS A 7 48.81 18.37 6.96
C LYS A 7 48.95 18.63 5.45
N THR A 8 47.90 18.38 4.65
CA THR A 8 46.96 19.38 4.07
C THR A 8 46.35 18.87 2.74
N ILE A 9 45.01 19.00 2.63
CA ILE A 9 44.14 19.24 1.44
C ILE A 9 44.37 18.43 0.14
N LEU A 10 43.29 17.80 -0.34
CA LEU A 10 42.83 17.62 -1.75
C LEU A 10 41.80 16.45 -1.73
N LYS A 11 40.61 16.47 -2.35
CA LYS A 11 39.97 17.36 -3.31
C LYS A 11 38.50 16.95 -3.38
N HIS A 12 37.61 17.92 -3.57
CA HIS A 12 36.27 17.76 -4.13
C HIS A 12 36.19 16.63 -5.17
N GLN A 13 35.26 15.68 -4.98
CA GLN A 13 34.71 14.90 -6.09
C GLN A 13 33.18 14.77 -5.95
N ASN A 14 32.49 15.79 -6.45
CA ASN A 14 31.36 15.60 -7.35
C ASN A 14 31.81 16.21 -8.68
N PRO A 15 31.39 15.66 -9.83
CA PRO A 15 30.31 16.37 -10.51
C PRO A 15 29.35 15.47 -11.34
N CYS A 16 28.22 16.06 -11.73
CA CYS A 16 27.29 15.64 -12.80
C CYS A 16 26.21 14.59 -12.45
N ARG A 17 24.97 15.07 -12.21
CA ARG A 17 23.74 14.24 -12.21
C ARG A 17 22.72 14.77 -13.22
N VAL A 18 22.83 14.30 -14.47
CA VAL A 18 21.71 14.35 -15.44
C VAL A 18 20.69 13.27 -15.01
N ILE A 19 19.39 13.52 -15.15
CA ILE A 19 18.31 12.53 -14.84
C ILE A 19 18.40 11.28 -15.72
N GLY A 20 19.17 11.32 -16.82
CA GLY A 20 19.22 10.25 -17.82
C GLY A 20 20.58 9.60 -18.06
N ILE A 21 21.65 9.88 -17.28
CA ILE A 21 22.96 9.24 -17.51
C ILE A 21 23.53 8.74 -16.18
N ARG A 22 23.55 7.40 -16.05
CA ARG A 22 24.11 6.64 -14.94
C ARG A 22 25.62 6.84 -14.82
N PHE A 23 26.11 7.07 -13.60
CA PHE A 23 27.38 6.48 -13.19
C PHE A 23 27.09 5.13 -12.51
N LYS A 24 28.12 4.27 -12.45
CA LYS A 24 28.14 2.83 -12.13
C LYS A 24 27.64 2.45 -10.71
N THR A 25 26.47 2.91 -10.27
CA THR A 25 25.85 2.47 -9.03
C THR A 25 24.80 1.41 -9.30
N SER A 26 24.88 0.28 -8.61
CA SER A 26 23.87 -0.78 -8.75
C SER A 26 22.51 -0.29 -8.23
N SER A 27 21.41 -0.85 -8.73
CA SER A 27 20.06 -0.49 -8.26
C SER A 27 19.89 -0.66 -6.74
N VAL A 28 20.64 -1.59 -6.14
CA VAL A 28 20.66 -1.83 -4.68
C VAL A 28 21.30 -0.66 -3.93
N GLN A 29 22.43 -0.15 -4.42
CA GLN A 29 23.10 1.02 -3.84
C GLN A 29 22.23 2.27 -3.93
N TYR A 30 21.50 2.44 -5.05
CA TYR A 30 20.62 3.59 -5.20
C TYR A 30 19.48 3.55 -4.18
N VAL A 31 18.81 2.40 -4.06
CA VAL A 31 17.79 2.16 -3.05
C VAL A 31 18.36 2.40 -1.64
N ALA A 32 19.56 1.93 -1.33
CA ALA A 32 20.19 2.12 -0.02
C ALA A 32 20.48 3.60 0.31
N SER A 33 20.80 4.41 -0.70
CA SER A 33 21.14 5.83 -0.55
C SER A 33 19.94 6.76 -0.29
N ARG A 34 18.71 6.24 -0.42
CA ARG A 34 17.49 7.04 -0.26
C ARG A 34 17.30 7.54 1.17
N PHE A 35 16.67 8.69 1.32
CA PHE A 35 16.22 9.17 2.63
C PHE A 35 15.07 8.29 3.14
N ARG A 36 15.24 7.69 4.33
CA ARG A 36 14.23 6.82 4.95
C ARG A 36 13.25 7.67 5.74
N ASP A 37 11.97 7.54 5.43
CA ASP A 37 10.91 8.25 6.14
C ASP A 37 10.42 7.40 7.32
N PRO A 38 10.67 7.80 8.58
CA PRO A 38 10.33 7.01 9.75
C PRO A 38 8.83 6.70 9.86
N THR A 39 7.97 7.57 9.32
CA THR A 39 6.52 7.40 9.37
C THR A 39 6.08 6.20 8.55
N PHE A 40 6.49 6.14 7.29
CA PHE A 40 6.18 5.02 6.40
C PHE A 40 6.91 3.74 6.80
N GLU A 41 8.14 3.83 7.31
CA GLU A 41 8.87 2.65 7.80
C GLU A 41 8.18 2.03 9.02
N LYS A 42 7.68 2.84 9.96
CA LYS A 42 6.91 2.37 11.12
C LYS A 42 5.59 1.71 10.69
N LEU A 43 4.89 2.31 9.73
CA LEU A 43 3.68 1.73 9.15
C LEU A 43 3.98 0.36 8.53
N MET A 44 5.02 0.27 7.69
CA MET A 44 5.38 -0.97 7.01
C MET A 44 5.89 -2.07 7.95
N ASP A 45 6.51 -1.72 9.07
CA ASP A 45 6.90 -2.69 10.09
C ASP A 45 5.70 -3.43 10.71
N LYS A 46 4.53 -2.77 10.76
CA LYS A 46 3.26 -3.41 11.18
C LYS A 46 2.57 -4.07 9.99
N TYR A 47 2.52 -3.40 8.85
CA TYR A 47 1.87 -3.88 7.63
C TYR A 47 2.42 -5.23 7.13
N LYS A 48 3.73 -5.47 7.22
CA LYS A 48 4.33 -6.77 6.85
C LYS A 48 3.79 -7.96 7.66
N ASN A 49 3.32 -7.71 8.89
CA ASN A 49 2.66 -8.73 9.70
C ASN A 49 1.18 -8.86 9.33
N LEU A 50 0.52 -7.74 9.01
CA LEU A 50 -0.86 -7.73 8.51
C LEU A 50 -0.99 -8.59 7.25
N LEU A 51 -0.07 -8.50 6.29
CA LEU A 51 -0.09 -9.34 5.09
C LEU A 51 -0.05 -10.85 5.40
N LYS A 52 0.66 -11.25 6.46
CA LYS A 52 0.71 -12.65 6.92
C LYS A 52 -0.59 -13.05 7.62
N VAL A 53 -1.18 -12.12 8.37
CA VAL A 53 -2.48 -12.33 9.01
C VAL A 53 -3.57 -12.53 7.97
N ILE A 54 -3.64 -11.66 6.96
CA ILE A 54 -4.58 -11.76 5.84
C ILE A 54 -4.41 -13.11 5.14
N ALA A 55 -3.18 -13.51 4.79
CA ALA A 55 -2.96 -14.80 4.14
C ALA A 55 -3.46 -16.00 4.96
N ILE A 56 -3.40 -15.95 6.31
CA ILE A 56 -3.96 -17.00 7.16
C ILE A 56 -5.49 -16.88 7.26
N GLN A 57 -6.02 -15.66 7.35
CA GLN A 57 -7.46 -15.37 7.35
C GLN A 57 -8.11 -15.92 6.08
N ASP A 58 -7.55 -15.64 4.90
CA ASP A 58 -8.05 -16.11 3.61
C ASP A 58 -8.09 -17.64 3.57
N LEU A 59 -7.04 -18.31 4.08
CA LEU A 59 -7.01 -19.77 4.19
C LEU A 59 -8.09 -20.31 5.14
N ILE A 60 -8.41 -19.60 6.23
CA ILE A 60 -9.48 -20.00 7.16
C ILE A 60 -10.84 -19.85 6.51
N LEU A 61 -11.09 -18.70 5.86
CA LEU A 61 -12.37 -18.40 5.22
C LEU A 61 -12.63 -19.26 3.99
N ALA A 62 -11.59 -19.67 3.27
CA ALA A 62 -11.69 -20.59 2.12
C ALA A 62 -12.11 -22.02 2.50
N ASN A 63 -12.17 -22.37 3.80
CA ASN A 63 -12.60 -23.69 4.29
C ASN A 63 -13.95 -23.59 5.04
N PRO A 64 -15.09 -23.43 4.33
CA PRO A 64 -16.40 -23.27 4.95
C PRO A 64 -16.98 -24.59 5.51
N THR A 65 -16.32 -25.72 5.27
CA THR A 65 -16.79 -27.06 5.68
C THR A 65 -16.86 -27.25 7.19
N ASN A 66 -16.07 -26.48 7.94
CA ASN A 66 -16.18 -26.41 9.40
C ASN A 66 -17.00 -25.17 9.77
N ASN A 67 -17.96 -25.31 10.70
CA ASN A 67 -18.68 -24.17 11.27
C ASN A 67 -18.38 -24.06 12.78
N PRO A 68 -17.64 -23.04 13.25
CA PRO A 68 -17.07 -21.93 12.48
C PRO A 68 -15.85 -22.35 11.60
N PRO A 69 -15.54 -21.59 10.54
CA PRO A 69 -14.41 -21.86 9.65
C PRO A 69 -13.11 -22.00 10.43
N SER A 70 -12.39 -23.08 10.17
CA SER A 70 -11.18 -23.43 10.90
C SER A 70 -10.23 -24.28 10.07
N VAL A 71 -8.93 -24.14 10.36
CA VAL A 71 -7.84 -24.82 9.66
C VAL A 71 -6.93 -25.50 10.65
N SER A 72 -6.44 -26.69 10.32
CA SER A 72 -5.54 -27.42 11.22
C SER A 72 -4.18 -26.72 11.35
N LEU A 73 -3.61 -26.75 12.54
CA LEU A 73 -2.31 -26.15 12.83
C LEU A 73 -1.18 -26.86 12.08
N ASP A 74 -1.33 -28.15 11.85
CA ASP A 74 -0.42 -28.97 11.06
C ASP A 74 -0.38 -28.52 9.59
N PHE A 75 -1.55 -28.25 8.98
CA PHE A 75 -1.63 -27.67 7.64
C PHE A 75 -0.94 -26.30 7.57
N LEU A 76 -1.20 -25.40 8.52
CA LEU A 76 -0.51 -24.10 8.58
C LEU A 76 1.00 -24.25 8.80
N SER A 77 1.43 -25.27 9.54
CA SER A 77 2.84 -25.55 9.80
C SER A 77 3.56 -26.00 8.52
N ARG A 78 2.93 -26.84 7.67
CA ARG A 78 3.44 -27.16 6.33
C ARG A 78 3.55 -25.94 5.42
N LEU A 79 2.65 -24.97 5.56
CA LEU A 79 2.68 -23.72 4.78
C LEU A 79 3.57 -22.63 5.39
N SER A 80 4.21 -22.87 6.55
CA SER A 80 4.98 -21.86 7.29
C SER A 80 6.06 -21.17 6.44
N GLN A 81 6.76 -21.90 5.57
CA GLN A 81 7.77 -21.33 4.67
C GLN A 81 7.15 -20.43 3.59
N LYS A 82 6.04 -20.86 2.98
CA LYS A 82 5.30 -20.08 1.97
C LYS A 82 4.69 -18.81 2.57
N LEU A 83 4.16 -18.91 3.79
CA LEU A 83 3.58 -17.79 4.56
C LEU A 83 4.65 -16.95 5.30
N HIS A 84 5.93 -17.33 5.21
CA HIS A 84 7.05 -16.64 5.84
C HIS A 84 6.89 -16.49 7.36
N LEU A 85 6.45 -17.55 8.03
CA LEU A 85 6.29 -17.65 9.48
C LEU A 85 7.61 -18.11 10.11
N ASN A 86 8.57 -17.20 10.28
CA ASN A 86 9.96 -17.50 10.68
C ASN A 86 10.11 -18.32 11.98
N ARG A 87 9.12 -18.32 12.89
CA ARG A 87 9.13 -19.06 14.16
C ARG A 87 8.08 -20.18 14.20
N GLY A 88 7.54 -20.57 13.05
CA GLY A 88 6.46 -21.54 12.91
C GLY A 88 5.05 -20.93 13.10
N ALA A 89 4.05 -21.68 12.64
CA ALA A 89 2.65 -21.23 12.65
C ALA A 89 2.13 -20.98 14.07
N ALA A 90 2.35 -21.92 14.99
CA ALA A 90 1.88 -21.81 16.37
C ALA A 90 2.44 -20.57 17.11
N CYS A 91 3.72 -20.25 16.92
CA CYS A 91 4.35 -19.07 17.51
C CYS A 91 3.75 -17.78 16.94
N PHE A 92 3.48 -17.74 15.64
CA PHE A 92 2.87 -16.57 14.98
C PHE A 92 1.43 -16.35 15.45
N LEU A 93 0.60 -17.41 15.49
CA LEU A 93 -0.79 -17.31 15.92
C LEU A 93 -0.91 -16.82 17.37
N ARG A 94 -0.10 -17.38 18.29
CA ARG A 94 -0.05 -16.94 19.69
C ARG A 94 0.39 -15.48 19.88
N LYS A 95 1.00 -14.86 18.87
CA LYS A 95 1.35 -13.44 18.91
C LYS A 95 0.12 -12.52 18.74
N TYR A 96 -0.96 -13.03 18.15
CA TYR A 96 -2.18 -12.26 17.85
C TYR A 96 -3.43 -12.98 18.37
N PRO A 97 -3.57 -13.14 19.71
CA PRO A 97 -4.72 -13.83 20.32
C PRO A 97 -6.06 -13.13 20.04
N HIS A 98 -6.04 -11.82 19.76
CA HIS A 98 -7.25 -11.07 19.39
C HIS A 98 -7.74 -11.37 17.96
N ILE A 99 -6.93 -12.04 17.14
CA ILE A 99 -7.27 -12.39 15.76
C ILE A 99 -7.50 -13.89 15.62
N PHE A 100 -6.64 -14.70 16.25
CA PHE A 100 -6.65 -16.14 16.12
C PHE A 100 -6.96 -16.83 17.44
N HIS A 101 -7.88 -17.78 17.40
CA HIS A 101 -8.21 -18.68 18.49
C HIS A 101 -7.73 -20.10 18.16
N ILE A 102 -6.80 -20.61 18.96
CA ILE A 102 -6.25 -21.96 18.83
C ILE A 102 -7.02 -22.88 19.78
N PHE A 103 -7.54 -23.99 19.28
CA PHE A 103 -8.26 -24.99 20.08
C PHE A 103 -7.87 -26.41 19.67
N TYR A 104 -8.11 -27.36 20.56
CA TYR A 104 -7.93 -28.78 20.29
C TYR A 104 -9.29 -29.41 20.00
N ASP A 105 -9.39 -30.19 18.93
CA ASP A 105 -10.59 -30.97 18.60
C ASP A 105 -10.35 -32.42 19.06
N PRO A 106 -11.04 -32.89 20.13
CA PRO A 106 -10.88 -34.24 20.63
C PRO A 106 -11.30 -35.32 19.63
N ASN A 107 -12.27 -35.03 18.75
CA ASN A 107 -12.79 -36.01 17.80
C ASN A 107 -11.80 -36.29 16.67
N LYS A 108 -11.02 -35.27 16.29
CA LYS A 108 -9.99 -35.35 15.24
C LYS A 108 -8.58 -35.55 15.80
N PHE A 109 -8.44 -35.58 17.14
CA PHE A 109 -7.17 -35.61 17.86
C PHE A 109 -6.15 -34.56 17.37
N GLN A 110 -6.62 -33.39 16.90
CA GLN A 110 -5.79 -32.40 16.21
C GLN A 110 -6.08 -30.98 16.70
N THR A 111 -5.06 -30.12 16.63
CA THR A 111 -5.18 -28.68 16.93
C THR A 111 -5.64 -27.90 15.70
N PHE A 112 -6.61 -27.03 15.91
CA PHE A 112 -7.18 -26.14 14.90
C PHE A 112 -7.02 -24.68 15.29
N CYS A 113 -7.08 -23.82 14.28
CA CYS A 113 -7.09 -22.37 14.40
C CYS A 113 -8.35 -21.84 13.71
N ARG A 114 -9.05 -20.93 14.38
CA ARG A 114 -10.16 -20.15 13.81
C ARG A 114 -9.95 -18.66 14.08
N LEU A 115 -10.71 -17.83 13.38
CA LEU A 115 -10.77 -16.41 13.67
C LEU A 115 -11.59 -16.16 14.95
N THR A 116 -11.21 -15.12 15.70
CA THR A 116 -12.03 -14.61 16.81
C THR A 116 -13.26 -13.88 16.26
N ASP A 117 -14.27 -13.68 17.11
CA ASP A 117 -15.47 -12.94 16.70
C ASP A 117 -15.15 -11.49 16.33
N ALA A 118 -14.14 -10.89 16.98
CA ALA A 118 -13.65 -9.56 16.64
C ALA A 118 -13.07 -9.52 15.22
N ALA A 119 -12.20 -10.48 14.86
CA ALA A 119 -11.61 -10.56 13.53
C ALA A 119 -12.65 -10.91 12.46
N MET A 120 -13.60 -11.81 12.76
CA MET A 120 -14.72 -12.13 11.86
C MET A 120 -15.59 -10.91 11.58
N ARG A 121 -15.93 -10.11 12.60
CA ARG A 121 -16.67 -8.85 12.41
C ARG A 121 -15.93 -7.88 11.51
N VAL A 122 -14.62 -7.73 11.69
CA VAL A 122 -13.80 -6.86 10.83
C VAL A 122 -13.78 -7.36 9.40
N SER A 123 -13.63 -8.68 9.18
CA SER A 123 -13.69 -9.29 7.86
C SER A 123 -15.03 -9.04 7.17
N ARG A 124 -16.14 -9.16 7.90
CA ARG A 124 -17.49 -8.90 7.37
C ARG A 124 -17.67 -7.43 7.01
N GLN A 125 -17.20 -6.52 7.85
CA GLN A 125 -17.22 -5.07 7.58
C GLN A 125 -16.38 -4.71 6.34
N GLU A 126 -15.26 -5.38 6.09
CA GLU A 126 -14.48 -5.18 4.85
C GLU A 126 -15.28 -5.62 3.62
N ALA A 127 -15.89 -6.80 3.66
CA ALA A 127 -16.72 -7.31 2.56
C ALA A 127 -17.95 -6.41 2.30
N GLU A 128 -18.65 -5.98 3.35
CA GLU A 128 -19.77 -5.03 3.27
C GLU A 128 -19.32 -3.70 2.64
N ALA A 129 -18.16 -3.16 3.04
CA ALA A 129 -17.61 -1.93 2.50
C ALA A 129 -17.21 -2.06 1.02
N ILE A 130 -16.65 -3.22 0.62
CA ILE A 130 -16.33 -3.50 -0.79
C ILE A 130 -17.62 -3.52 -1.63
N ASN A 131 -18.63 -4.27 -1.18
CA ASN A 131 -19.92 -4.39 -1.86
C ASN A 131 -20.69 -3.05 -1.93
N ALA A 132 -20.57 -2.19 -0.93
CA ALA A 132 -21.16 -0.85 -0.97
C ALA A 132 -20.42 0.11 -1.91
N SER A 133 -19.21 -0.25 -2.37
CA SER A 133 -18.36 0.60 -3.20
C SER A 133 -18.24 0.14 -4.67
N LEU A 134 -19.08 -0.80 -5.11
CA LEU A 134 -18.99 -1.42 -6.44
C LEU A 134 -19.00 -0.39 -7.57
N ASP A 135 -19.86 0.63 -7.53
CA ASP A 135 -19.91 1.67 -8.57
C ASP A 135 -18.60 2.47 -8.66
N VAL A 136 -18.00 2.77 -7.52
CA VAL A 136 -16.70 3.47 -7.44
C VAL A 136 -15.59 2.56 -8.00
N VAL A 137 -15.67 1.26 -7.74
CA VAL A 137 -14.72 0.26 -8.24
C VAL A 137 -14.84 0.11 -9.77
N VAL A 138 -16.05 0.15 -10.32
CA VAL A 138 -16.28 0.19 -11.78
C VAL A 138 -15.60 1.42 -12.38
N ASP A 139 -15.82 2.62 -11.84
CA ASP A 139 -15.17 3.84 -12.36
C ASP A 139 -13.64 3.75 -12.26
N ARG A 140 -13.09 3.21 -11.16
CA ARG A 140 -11.65 2.96 -11.01
C ARG A 140 -11.11 2.02 -12.07
N LEU A 141 -11.83 0.94 -12.39
CA LEU A 141 -11.42 -0.04 -13.38
C LEU A 141 -11.47 0.57 -14.80
N VAL A 142 -12.51 1.35 -15.10
CA VAL A 142 -12.60 2.10 -16.36
C VAL A 142 -11.44 3.08 -16.50
N ARG A 143 -11.14 3.87 -15.45
CA ARG A 143 -9.97 4.76 -15.41
C ARG A 143 -8.66 3.98 -15.61
N LEU A 144 -8.50 2.85 -14.95
CA LEU A 144 -7.30 2.02 -15.07
C LEU A 144 -7.07 1.55 -16.52
N LEU A 145 -8.11 1.04 -17.18
CA LEU A 145 -8.06 0.65 -18.59
C LEU A 145 -7.82 1.86 -19.50
N SER A 146 -8.45 3.00 -19.21
CA SER A 146 -8.30 4.24 -19.97
C SER A 146 -6.89 4.83 -19.96
N MET A 147 -6.05 4.49 -18.99
CA MET A 147 -4.63 4.87 -18.99
C MET A 147 -3.78 4.02 -19.94
N SER A 148 -4.27 2.84 -20.34
CA SER A 148 -3.57 2.02 -21.33
C SER A 148 -3.71 2.62 -22.73
N THR A 149 -2.64 2.50 -23.52
CA THR A 149 -2.61 2.93 -24.91
C THR A 149 -3.68 2.25 -25.77
N THR A 150 -3.99 0.99 -25.49
CA THR A 150 -5.00 0.21 -26.23
C THR A 150 -6.36 0.18 -25.53
N LYS A 151 -6.52 0.93 -24.43
CA LYS A 151 -7.71 0.88 -23.56
C LYS A 151 -8.05 -0.55 -23.10
N SER A 152 -7.01 -1.37 -22.97
CA SER A 152 -7.11 -2.79 -22.66
C SER A 152 -5.95 -3.24 -21.78
N LEU A 153 -6.20 -4.20 -20.89
CA LEU A 153 -5.22 -4.73 -19.95
C LEU A 153 -5.33 -6.25 -19.86
N PRO A 154 -4.20 -6.97 -19.72
CA PRO A 154 -4.26 -8.40 -19.40
C PRO A 154 -5.02 -8.61 -18.09
N LEU A 155 -6.03 -9.48 -18.09
CA LEU A 155 -6.82 -9.77 -16.90
C LEU A 155 -5.93 -10.29 -15.76
N ARG A 156 -4.92 -11.10 -16.11
CA ARG A 156 -3.88 -11.57 -15.17
C ARG A 156 -3.16 -10.44 -14.42
N ALA A 157 -3.02 -9.26 -15.02
CA ALA A 157 -2.37 -8.11 -14.38
C ALA A 157 -3.32 -7.42 -13.41
N VAL A 158 -4.60 -7.25 -13.79
CA VAL A 158 -5.67 -6.75 -12.91
C VAL A 158 -5.80 -7.65 -11.67
N PHE A 159 -5.75 -8.97 -11.87
CA PHE A 159 -5.68 -9.97 -10.80
C PHE A 159 -4.49 -9.84 -9.85
N LYS A 160 -3.41 -9.13 -10.20
CA LYS A 160 -2.31 -8.88 -9.25
C LYS A 160 -2.59 -7.73 -8.30
N VAL A 161 -3.49 -6.81 -8.69
CA VAL A 161 -3.78 -5.56 -7.97
C VAL A 161 -5.23 -5.46 -7.51
N TRP A 162 -6.03 -6.51 -7.70
CA TRP A 162 -7.46 -6.51 -7.40
C TRP A 162 -7.78 -6.03 -5.99
N ARG A 163 -7.06 -6.56 -4.99
CA ARG A 163 -7.21 -6.16 -3.58
C ARG A 163 -6.82 -4.69 -3.35
N GLU A 164 -5.78 -4.19 -4.01
CA GLU A 164 -5.40 -2.77 -3.93
C GLU A 164 -6.41 -1.83 -4.58
N LEU A 165 -7.10 -2.27 -5.64
CA LEU A 165 -8.19 -1.52 -6.28
C LEU A 165 -9.51 -1.57 -5.49
N GLY A 166 -9.63 -2.53 -4.57
CA GLY A 166 -10.85 -2.78 -3.81
C GLY A 166 -11.87 -3.61 -4.58
N LEU A 167 -11.42 -4.42 -5.54
CA LEU A 167 -12.27 -5.36 -6.25
C LEU A 167 -12.67 -6.52 -5.30
N PRO A 168 -13.91 -7.04 -5.41
CA PRO A 168 -14.31 -8.26 -4.70
C PRO A 168 -13.61 -9.50 -5.28
N ASP A 169 -13.59 -10.60 -4.52
CA ASP A 169 -12.91 -11.85 -4.92
C ASP A 169 -13.49 -12.44 -6.22
N ASP A 170 -14.78 -12.22 -6.46
CA ASP A 170 -15.57 -12.69 -7.60
C ASP A 170 -15.74 -11.62 -8.70
N PHE A 171 -14.83 -10.63 -8.79
CA PHE A 171 -15.01 -9.46 -9.66
C PHE A 171 -15.19 -9.78 -11.15
N GLU A 172 -14.78 -10.95 -11.62
CA GLU A 172 -15.11 -11.39 -12.98
C GLU A 172 -16.63 -11.47 -13.18
N ASP A 173 -17.35 -12.07 -12.23
CA ASP A 173 -18.80 -12.20 -12.30
C ASP A 173 -19.51 -10.96 -11.78
N SER A 174 -19.08 -10.42 -10.63
CA SER A 174 -19.77 -9.33 -9.94
C SER A 174 -19.55 -7.96 -10.57
N ILE A 175 -18.45 -7.76 -11.32
CA ILE A 175 -18.14 -6.49 -12.02
C ILE A 175 -18.13 -6.70 -13.53
N ILE A 176 -17.26 -7.58 -14.05
CA ILE A 176 -17.02 -7.65 -15.50
C ILE A 176 -18.27 -8.16 -16.23
N SER A 177 -18.81 -9.32 -15.83
CA SER A 177 -19.99 -9.92 -16.46
C SER A 177 -21.26 -9.08 -16.29
N ARG A 178 -21.45 -8.45 -15.11
CA ARG A 178 -22.61 -7.55 -14.85
C ARG A 178 -22.55 -6.24 -15.63
N ASN A 179 -21.35 -5.75 -15.95
CA ASN A 179 -21.15 -4.51 -16.70
C ASN A 179 -20.64 -4.79 -18.14
N SER A 180 -21.28 -5.72 -18.84
CA SER A 180 -20.93 -6.11 -20.23
C SER A 180 -21.06 -4.97 -21.26
N HIS A 181 -21.83 -3.94 -20.95
CA HIS A 181 -21.91 -2.70 -21.75
C HIS A 181 -20.66 -1.82 -21.61
N ILE A 182 -19.85 -2.02 -20.57
CA ILE A 182 -18.61 -1.28 -20.28
C ILE A 182 -17.38 -2.11 -20.62
N PHE A 183 -17.39 -3.37 -20.19
CA PHE A 183 -16.25 -4.27 -20.25
C PHE A 183 -16.49 -5.40 -21.26
N LYS A 184 -15.48 -5.63 -22.09
CA LYS A 184 -15.41 -6.78 -22.99
C LYS A 184 -14.20 -7.63 -22.64
N LEU A 185 -14.43 -8.91 -22.42
CA LEU A 185 -13.38 -9.90 -22.25
C LEU A 185 -13.06 -10.54 -23.60
N VAL A 186 -11.79 -10.54 -23.99
CA VAL A 186 -11.32 -11.07 -25.28
C VAL A 186 -10.18 -12.05 -25.03
N ASP A 187 -10.18 -13.18 -25.73
CA ASP A 187 -9.07 -14.13 -25.68
C ASP A 187 -7.83 -13.56 -26.37
N ALA A 188 -6.69 -13.62 -25.69
CA ALA A 188 -5.41 -13.28 -26.27
C ALA A 188 -4.90 -14.43 -27.17
N HIS A 189 -3.83 -14.14 -27.91
CA HIS A 189 -3.16 -15.14 -28.73
C HIS A 189 -2.52 -16.28 -27.91
N GLU A 190 -2.18 -16.03 -26.64
CA GLU A 190 -1.70 -17.07 -25.72
C GLU A 190 -2.89 -17.82 -25.08
N PRO A 191 -2.84 -19.16 -24.98
CA PRO A 191 -3.90 -19.93 -24.33
C PRO A 191 -4.10 -19.49 -22.87
N ASN A 192 -5.35 -19.53 -22.39
CA ASN A 192 -5.77 -19.15 -21.04
C ASN A 192 -5.40 -17.72 -20.64
N THR A 193 -5.32 -16.82 -21.61
CA THR A 193 -4.98 -15.42 -21.38
C THR A 193 -6.10 -14.54 -21.86
N HIS A 194 -6.82 -13.92 -20.93
CA HIS A 194 -7.87 -12.98 -21.28
C HIS A 194 -7.38 -11.54 -21.19
N ILE A 195 -7.86 -10.71 -22.11
CA ILE A 195 -7.63 -9.28 -22.17
C ILE A 195 -8.95 -8.59 -21.86
N LEU A 196 -8.95 -7.80 -20.81
CA LEU A 196 -10.06 -6.94 -20.45
C LEU A 196 -9.96 -5.64 -21.26
N THR A 197 -11.01 -5.28 -21.99
CA THR A 197 -11.04 -4.13 -22.90
C THR A 197 -12.29 -3.29 -22.64
N LEU A 198 -12.17 -1.97 -22.81
CA LEU A 198 -13.34 -1.08 -22.82
C LEU A 198 -14.13 -1.20 -24.12
N THR A 199 -15.45 -1.14 -24.03
CA THR A 199 -16.37 -1.01 -25.18
C THR A 199 -16.16 0.33 -25.90
N ASP A 200 -16.58 0.42 -27.17
CA ASP A 200 -16.42 1.64 -27.99
C ASP A 200 -17.03 2.88 -27.34
N GLU A 201 -18.23 2.75 -26.77
CA GLU A 201 -18.94 3.86 -26.10
C GLU A 201 -18.13 4.48 -24.94
N MET A 202 -17.31 3.67 -24.27
CA MET A 202 -16.52 4.10 -23.12
C MET A 202 -15.13 4.61 -23.52
N ARG A 203 -14.67 4.39 -24.77
CA ARG A 203 -13.36 4.86 -25.23
C ARG A 203 -13.26 6.37 -25.29
N ASP A 204 -14.37 7.04 -25.59
CA ASP A 204 -14.43 8.50 -25.75
C ASP A 204 -14.65 9.25 -24.43
N LYS A 205 -14.85 8.53 -23.32
CA LYS A 205 -15.04 9.15 -22.01
C LYS A 205 -13.75 9.85 -21.58
N ARG A 206 -13.85 11.16 -21.37
CA ARG A 206 -12.75 11.98 -20.86
C ARG A 206 -12.69 11.92 -19.35
N PHE A 207 -11.49 11.72 -18.82
CA PHE A 207 -11.23 11.68 -17.40
C PHE A 207 -10.28 12.82 -17.03
N VAL A 208 -10.57 13.46 -15.90
CA VAL A 208 -9.66 14.42 -15.27
C VAL A 208 -8.78 13.65 -14.29
N ALA A 209 -7.47 13.83 -14.41
CA ALA A 209 -6.51 13.17 -13.52
C ALA A 209 -6.54 13.78 -12.12
N CYS A 210 -6.18 12.99 -11.11
CA CYS A 210 -6.17 13.42 -9.72
C CYS A 210 -5.29 14.66 -9.50
N VAL A 211 -4.13 14.72 -10.17
CA VAL A 211 -3.24 15.88 -10.11
C VAL A 211 -3.86 17.15 -10.69
N GLU A 212 -4.72 17.03 -11.70
CA GLU A 212 -5.40 18.18 -12.32
C GLU A 212 -6.49 18.72 -11.41
N ASN A 213 -7.29 17.83 -10.80
CA ASN A 213 -8.26 18.22 -9.77
C ASN A 213 -7.60 18.95 -8.59
N TRP A 214 -6.42 18.47 -8.15
CA TRP A 214 -5.64 19.16 -7.14
C TRP A 214 -5.21 20.56 -7.59
N ARG A 215 -4.71 20.72 -8.83
CA ARG A 215 -4.31 22.04 -9.36
C ARG A 215 -5.48 23.02 -9.39
N VAL A 216 -6.67 22.58 -9.83
CA VAL A 216 -7.88 23.42 -9.84
C VAL A 216 -8.20 23.86 -8.41
N THR A 217 -8.23 22.92 -7.47
CA THR A 217 -8.52 23.21 -6.06
C THR A 217 -7.52 24.19 -5.45
N GLU A 218 -6.22 24.03 -5.74
CA GLU A 218 -5.17 24.91 -5.21
C GLU A 218 -5.24 26.31 -5.83
N CYS A 219 -5.48 26.42 -7.14
CA CYS A 219 -5.63 27.70 -7.83
C CYS A 219 -6.85 28.51 -7.35
N CYS A 220 -7.91 27.83 -6.92
CA CYS A 220 -9.15 28.44 -6.42
C CYS A 220 -9.08 28.83 -4.92
N ARG A 221 -8.00 28.52 -4.20
CA ARG A 221 -7.85 28.94 -2.79
C ARG A 221 -7.59 30.44 -2.69
N GLU A 222 -8.34 31.10 -1.81
CA GLU A 222 -8.29 32.55 -1.56
C GLU A 222 -6.89 33.04 -1.11
N ASN A 223 -6.07 32.17 -0.51
CA ASN A 223 -4.71 32.46 -0.04
C ASN A 223 -3.62 31.75 -0.87
N CYS A 224 -3.75 31.72 -2.20
CA CYS A 224 -2.78 31.03 -3.05
C CYS A 224 -1.41 31.72 -3.00
N ALA A 225 -0.50 31.19 -2.17
CA ALA A 225 0.87 31.68 -2.00
C ALA A 225 1.77 31.38 -3.21
N VAL A 226 1.25 30.71 -4.23
CA VAL A 226 2.02 30.20 -5.38
C VAL A 226 1.47 30.84 -6.66
N ASP A 227 2.36 31.35 -7.50
CA ASP A 227 2.01 31.90 -8.81
C ASP A 227 1.25 30.85 -9.65
N ARG A 228 0.12 31.25 -10.27
CA ARG A 228 -0.71 30.39 -11.13
C ARG A 228 0.11 29.73 -12.25
N THR A 229 1.15 30.42 -12.72
CA THR A 229 2.09 29.93 -13.74
C THR A 229 2.97 28.79 -13.21
N GLU A 230 3.26 28.76 -11.90
CA GLU A 230 4.03 27.68 -11.28
C GLU A 230 3.18 26.45 -10.99
N ILE A 231 1.86 26.60 -10.78
CA ILE A 231 0.96 25.46 -10.49
C ILE A 231 0.55 24.69 -11.75
N GLN A 232 0.43 25.35 -12.91
CA GLN A 232 -0.20 24.83 -14.14
C GLN A 232 0.20 23.40 -14.53
N TYR A 233 1.48 23.03 -14.38
CA TYR A 233 2.00 21.69 -14.70
C TYR A 233 2.61 20.97 -13.51
N SER A 234 2.37 21.47 -12.30
CA SER A 234 3.06 21.01 -11.11
C SER A 234 2.41 19.76 -10.50
N PHE A 235 3.18 19.04 -9.71
CA PHE A 235 2.71 18.01 -8.81
C PHE A 235 2.93 18.46 -7.37
N LYS A 236 2.03 18.06 -6.47
CA LYS A 236 2.19 18.31 -5.05
C LYS A 236 3.43 17.59 -4.53
N HIS A 237 4.33 18.37 -3.94
CA HIS A 237 5.55 17.85 -3.34
C HIS A 237 5.50 17.99 -1.82
N SER A 238 5.80 16.90 -1.13
CA SER A 238 6.00 16.87 0.32
C SER A 238 7.30 16.15 0.64
N TYR A 239 8.10 16.74 1.52
CA TYR A 239 9.38 16.17 1.93
C TYR A 239 9.32 15.85 3.43
N PRO A 240 9.86 14.70 3.86
CA PRO A 240 9.82 14.32 5.25
C PRO A 240 10.63 15.29 6.13
N PRO A 241 10.23 15.45 7.41
CA PRO A 241 11.02 16.22 8.37
C PRO A 241 12.47 15.74 8.42
N GLY A 242 13.41 16.69 8.33
CA GLY A 242 14.86 16.40 8.35
C GLY A 242 15.50 16.11 6.99
N MET A 243 14.73 15.97 5.91
CA MET A 243 15.31 15.82 4.56
C MET A 243 15.82 17.17 4.03
N ARG A 244 17.16 17.34 4.05
CA ARG A 244 17.80 18.53 3.49
C ARG A 244 18.00 18.38 1.98
N LEU A 245 17.22 19.12 1.20
CA LEU A 245 17.38 19.18 -0.25
C LEU A 245 18.53 20.10 -0.65
N VAL A 246 19.48 19.56 -1.40
CA VAL A 246 20.59 20.33 -1.99
C VAL A 246 20.06 21.36 -2.98
N ARG A 247 20.68 22.53 -3.06
CA ARG A 247 20.26 23.64 -3.94
C ARG A 247 20.06 23.21 -5.39
N ASP A 248 20.99 22.42 -5.93
CA ASP A 248 20.93 21.94 -7.32
C ASP A 248 19.75 20.99 -7.55
N PHE A 249 19.43 20.15 -6.56
CA PHE A 249 18.24 19.28 -6.61
C PHE A 249 16.96 20.12 -6.61
N LYS A 250 16.86 21.14 -5.75
CA LYS A 250 15.70 22.06 -5.74
C LYS A 250 15.52 22.75 -7.09
N ALA A 251 16.59 23.30 -7.67
CA ALA A 251 16.55 23.97 -8.97
C ALA A 251 16.10 23.01 -10.10
N LYS A 252 16.59 21.77 -10.06
CA LYS A 252 16.23 20.70 -10.99
C LYS A 252 14.76 20.32 -10.88
N VAL A 253 14.26 20.11 -9.66
CA VAL A 253 12.83 19.85 -9.41
C VAL A 253 11.98 21.01 -9.91
N LYS A 254 12.36 22.26 -9.62
CA LYS A 254 11.64 23.45 -10.11
C LYS A 254 11.58 23.49 -11.64
N LYS A 255 12.68 23.17 -12.32
CA LYS A 255 12.71 23.07 -13.79
C LYS A 255 11.80 21.95 -14.31
N TRP A 256 11.81 20.78 -13.67
CA TRP A 256 10.98 19.64 -14.06
C TRP A 256 9.48 19.92 -13.86
N GLN A 257 9.11 20.59 -12.76
CA GLN A 257 7.73 20.99 -12.48
C GLN A 257 7.15 21.92 -13.55
N ARG A 258 7.97 22.78 -14.16
CA ARG A 258 7.57 23.71 -15.23
C ARG A 258 7.44 23.08 -16.62
N LEU A 259 7.90 21.84 -16.81
CA LEU A 259 7.77 21.17 -18.11
C LEU A 259 6.30 20.99 -18.50
N PRO A 260 5.94 20.97 -19.80
CA PRO A 260 4.60 20.64 -20.24
C PRO A 260 4.12 19.31 -19.63
N TYR A 261 2.89 19.29 -19.14
CA TYR A 261 2.24 18.11 -18.62
C TYR A 261 1.42 17.45 -19.73
N VAL A 262 1.57 16.14 -19.87
CA VAL A 262 0.71 15.30 -20.70
C VAL A 262 0.01 14.32 -19.75
N GLY A 263 -1.31 14.32 -19.77
CA GLY A 263 -2.15 13.55 -18.86
C GLY A 263 -1.99 12.04 -19.01
N PRO A 264 -2.39 11.25 -18.00
CA PRO A 264 -2.33 9.79 -18.05
C PRO A 264 -3.34 9.20 -19.07
N TYR A 265 -4.40 9.93 -19.39
CA TYR A 265 -5.43 9.55 -20.35
C TYR A 265 -5.17 10.06 -21.78
N GLU A 266 -4.16 10.91 -21.94
CA GLU A 266 -3.80 11.54 -23.20
C GLU A 266 -2.76 10.72 -23.97
N GLU A 267 -2.85 10.79 -25.29
CA GLU A 267 -1.87 10.19 -26.20
C GLU A 267 -0.61 11.06 -26.30
N MET A 268 0.55 10.42 -26.24
CA MET A 268 1.83 11.10 -26.33
C MET A 268 2.33 11.11 -27.77
N GLY A 269 2.61 12.31 -28.32
CA GLY A 269 3.25 12.45 -29.62
C GLY A 269 4.71 11.95 -29.66
N GLU A 270 5.22 11.67 -30.86
CA GLU A 270 6.49 10.95 -31.14
C GLU A 270 7.81 11.69 -30.82
N LYS A 271 7.84 12.64 -29.88
CA LYS A 271 9.04 13.45 -29.60
C LYS A 271 10.02 12.73 -28.66
N ARG A 272 10.66 11.65 -29.12
CA ARG A 272 11.54 10.79 -28.32
C ARG A 272 13.03 11.17 -28.28
N ARG A 273 13.52 12.02 -29.19
CA ARG A 273 14.98 12.16 -29.44
C ARG A 273 15.69 13.32 -28.74
N SER A 274 14.98 14.29 -28.17
CA SER A 274 15.60 15.44 -27.47
C SER A 274 15.66 15.23 -25.95
N LYS A 275 16.60 15.90 -25.27
CA LYS A 275 16.71 15.88 -23.80
C LYS A 275 15.40 16.34 -23.12
N ALA A 276 14.70 17.32 -23.70
CA ALA A 276 13.40 17.76 -23.24
C ALA A 276 12.31 16.69 -23.46
N GLY A 277 12.38 15.96 -24.58
CA GLY A 277 11.51 14.82 -24.86
C GLY A 277 11.64 13.72 -23.82
N ILE A 278 12.87 13.35 -23.42
CA ILE A 278 13.12 12.35 -22.38
C ILE A 278 12.49 12.78 -21.04
N MET A 279 12.66 14.03 -20.63
CA MET A 279 12.05 14.54 -19.40
C MET A 279 10.51 14.60 -19.50
N GLY A 280 9.96 14.81 -20.69
CA GLY A 280 8.52 14.72 -20.95
C GLY A 280 7.98 13.29 -20.82
N ILE A 281 8.70 12.29 -21.34
CA ILE A 281 8.38 10.86 -21.17
C ILE A 281 8.39 10.49 -19.69
N GLU A 282 9.41 10.94 -18.95
CA GLU A 282 9.48 10.76 -17.51
C GLU A 282 8.32 11.43 -16.78
N LYS A 283 7.96 12.65 -17.15
CA LYS A 283 6.83 13.37 -16.54
C LYS A 283 5.50 12.68 -16.79
N ARG A 284 5.29 12.12 -17.99
CA ARG A 284 4.10 11.29 -18.28
C ARG A 284 4.11 9.99 -17.48
N ALA A 285 5.25 9.32 -17.36
CA ALA A 285 5.35 8.11 -16.54
C ALA A 285 5.01 8.40 -15.07
N VAL A 286 5.48 9.53 -14.52
CA VAL A 286 5.08 10.01 -13.20
C VAL A 286 3.58 10.27 -13.14
N ALA A 287 2.99 10.93 -14.15
CA ALA A 287 1.55 11.20 -14.20
C ALA A 287 0.71 9.91 -14.15
N ILE A 288 1.08 8.91 -14.95
CA ILE A 288 0.39 7.61 -14.99
C ILE A 288 0.51 6.89 -13.65
N VAL A 289 1.71 6.82 -13.07
CA VAL A 289 1.89 6.10 -11.80
C VAL A 289 1.23 6.86 -10.64
N HIS A 290 1.22 8.19 -10.68
CA HIS A 290 0.48 9.02 -9.73
C HIS A 290 -1.01 8.71 -9.80
N GLU A 291 -1.59 8.70 -11.00
CA GLU A 291 -3.00 8.35 -11.19
C GLU A 291 -3.29 6.91 -10.75
N PHE A 292 -2.47 5.94 -11.17
CA PHE A 292 -2.58 4.55 -10.76
C PHE A 292 -2.62 4.39 -9.23
N LEU A 293 -1.70 5.03 -8.50
CA LEU A 293 -1.68 4.98 -7.04
C LEU A 293 -2.92 5.67 -6.45
N SER A 294 -3.38 6.76 -7.04
CA SER A 294 -4.57 7.49 -6.59
C SER A 294 -5.85 6.65 -6.72
N LEU A 295 -5.91 5.72 -7.68
CA LEU A 295 -7.03 4.78 -7.85
C LEU A 295 -7.03 3.64 -6.81
N THR A 296 -5.89 3.37 -6.14
CA THR A 296 -5.83 2.33 -5.11
C THR A 296 -6.48 2.78 -3.80
N VAL A 297 -7.11 1.84 -3.09
CA VAL A 297 -7.81 2.07 -1.82
C VAL A 297 -6.91 2.73 -0.77
N GLU A 298 -5.64 2.34 -0.70
CA GLU A 298 -4.71 2.83 0.32
C GLU A 298 -3.70 3.84 -0.25
N ARG A 299 -3.73 4.18 -1.54
CA ARG A 299 -2.71 5.00 -2.22
C ARG A 299 -1.28 4.43 -2.09
N MET A 300 -1.17 3.11 -2.08
CA MET A 300 0.08 2.36 -2.06
C MET A 300 -0.05 1.00 -2.76
N VAL A 301 1.07 0.47 -3.23
CA VAL A 301 1.14 -0.83 -3.91
C VAL A 301 2.56 -1.39 -3.93
N GLU A 302 2.70 -2.70 -4.12
CA GLU A 302 3.99 -3.33 -4.38
C GLU A 302 4.55 -2.93 -5.76
N VAL A 303 5.85 -2.61 -5.85
CA VAL A 303 6.50 -2.18 -7.10
C VAL A 303 6.45 -3.26 -8.18
N GLU A 304 6.57 -4.53 -7.78
CA GLU A 304 6.46 -5.68 -8.68
C GLU A 304 5.08 -5.74 -9.35
N LYS A 305 4.02 -5.32 -8.65
CA LYS A 305 2.66 -5.30 -9.20
C LYS A 305 2.50 -4.24 -10.29
N ILE A 306 3.02 -3.03 -10.07
CA ILE A 306 3.04 -1.96 -11.10
C ILE A 306 3.82 -2.42 -12.35
N SER A 307 4.90 -3.19 -12.15
CA SER A 307 5.75 -3.65 -13.25
C SER A 307 5.00 -4.51 -14.28
N HIS A 308 3.90 -5.18 -13.90
CA HIS A 308 3.05 -5.91 -14.84
C HIS A 308 2.32 -5.01 -15.84
N PHE A 309 2.10 -3.74 -15.51
CA PHE A 309 1.40 -2.76 -16.36
C PHE A 309 2.35 -1.94 -17.23
N ARG A 310 3.66 -2.09 -17.04
CA ARG A 310 4.68 -1.25 -17.69
C ARG A 310 4.52 -1.18 -19.22
N LYS A 311 4.29 -2.34 -19.87
CA LYS A 311 4.09 -2.43 -21.32
C LYS A 311 2.78 -1.76 -21.74
N SER A 312 1.69 -2.04 -21.05
CA SER A 312 0.36 -1.49 -21.36
C SER A 312 0.25 0.03 -21.20
N PHE A 313 1.08 0.62 -20.33
CA PHE A 313 1.17 2.07 -20.14
C PHE A 313 2.27 2.74 -20.96
N ALA A 314 3.01 1.97 -21.77
CA ALA A 314 4.17 2.45 -22.54
C ALA A 314 5.21 3.17 -21.66
N ILE A 315 5.49 2.63 -20.46
CA ILE A 315 6.50 3.15 -19.55
C ILE A 315 7.84 2.48 -19.88
N ASP A 316 8.72 3.17 -20.60
CA ASP A 316 10.05 2.64 -20.96
C ASP A 316 11.12 2.90 -19.89
N LEU A 317 10.73 3.42 -18.73
CA LEU A 317 11.63 3.74 -17.61
C LEU A 317 11.66 2.65 -16.54
N ASN A 318 12.78 2.55 -15.83
CA ASN A 318 12.85 1.71 -14.64
C ASN A 318 11.96 2.29 -13.54
N ILE A 319 10.89 1.58 -13.20
CA ILE A 319 9.89 2.01 -12.21
C ILE A 319 10.52 2.29 -10.84
N ARG A 320 11.53 1.51 -10.42
CA ARG A 320 12.20 1.75 -9.13
C ARG A 320 12.98 3.05 -9.15
N ASP A 321 13.71 3.31 -10.24
CA ASP A 321 14.50 4.53 -10.38
C ASP A 321 13.57 5.74 -10.46
N LEU A 322 12.42 5.64 -11.15
CA LEU A 322 11.37 6.65 -11.19
C LEU A 322 10.92 7.07 -9.78
N PHE A 323 10.70 6.12 -8.86
CA PHE A 323 10.31 6.46 -7.48
C PHE A 323 11.43 7.12 -6.68
N LEU A 324 12.68 6.73 -6.93
CA LEU A 324 13.85 7.28 -6.24
C LEU A 324 14.21 8.68 -6.74
N ASP A 325 13.98 8.96 -8.02
CA ASP A 325 14.21 10.26 -8.65
C ASP A 325 13.17 11.31 -8.20
N HIS A 326 11.98 10.85 -7.77
CA HIS A 326 10.85 11.69 -7.37
C HIS A 326 10.43 11.51 -5.89
N PRO A 327 11.34 11.71 -4.92
CA PRO A 327 11.08 11.45 -3.50
C PRO A 327 10.11 12.45 -2.86
N GLY A 328 9.73 13.53 -3.56
CA GLY A 328 8.74 14.50 -3.10
C GLY A 328 7.28 14.06 -3.35
N MET A 329 7.06 13.16 -4.32
CA MET A 329 5.74 12.61 -4.64
C MET A 329 5.60 11.19 -4.10
N PHE A 330 6.66 10.39 -4.22
CA PHE A 330 6.63 8.98 -3.87
C PHE A 330 7.55 8.67 -2.70
N TYR A 331 7.20 7.64 -1.94
CA TYR A 331 8.10 7.01 -0.99
C TYR A 331 8.23 5.52 -1.29
N LEU A 332 9.47 5.03 -1.39
CA LEU A 332 9.78 3.61 -1.58
C LEU A 332 10.23 2.97 -0.27
N SER A 333 9.39 2.13 0.32
CA SER A 333 9.79 1.29 1.46
C SER A 333 10.34 -0.04 0.99
N THR A 334 11.42 -0.48 1.66
CA THR A 334 12.02 -1.81 1.48
C THR A 334 11.75 -2.70 2.69
N LYS A 335 10.81 -2.32 3.56
CA LYS A 335 10.42 -3.10 4.74
C LYS A 335 9.54 -4.26 4.31
N GLY A 336 9.93 -5.46 4.70
CA GLY A 336 9.30 -6.69 4.23
C GLY A 336 10.10 -7.32 3.10
N LYS A 337 9.47 -8.24 2.36
CA LYS A 337 10.13 -8.99 1.28
C LYS A 337 10.07 -8.26 -0.07
N ARG A 338 9.01 -7.49 -0.29
CA ARG A 338 8.74 -6.75 -1.53
C ARG A 338 8.82 -5.27 -1.27
N HIS A 339 9.18 -4.51 -2.30
CA HIS A 339 9.24 -3.06 -2.18
C HIS A 339 7.84 -2.48 -2.36
N THR A 340 7.42 -1.62 -1.45
CA THR A 340 6.10 -0.96 -1.49
C THR A 340 6.31 0.52 -1.75
N VAL A 341 5.58 1.06 -2.73
CA VAL A 341 5.57 2.49 -3.02
C VAL A 341 4.31 3.13 -2.45
N PHE A 342 4.47 4.34 -1.91
CA PHE A 342 3.41 5.17 -1.36
C PHE A 342 3.32 6.47 -2.14
N LEU A 343 2.10 6.96 -2.34
CA LEU A 343 1.86 8.33 -2.79
C LEU A 343 1.82 9.26 -1.58
N ARG A 344 2.86 10.09 -1.41
CA ARG A 344 3.07 10.88 -0.18
C ARG A 344 1.93 11.83 0.12
N GLU A 345 1.39 12.48 -0.91
CA GLU A 345 0.32 13.47 -0.75
C GLU A 345 -1.00 12.91 -0.20
N GLY A 346 -1.16 11.58 -0.20
CA GLY A 346 -2.30 10.89 0.36
C GLY A 346 -2.19 10.57 1.84
N TYR A 347 -1.03 10.79 2.46
CA TYR A 347 -0.78 10.38 3.83
C TYR A 347 -0.41 11.54 4.75
N GLU A 348 -0.96 11.49 5.96
CA GLU A 348 -0.57 12.34 7.08
C GLU A 348 -0.38 11.46 8.32
N ARG A 349 0.78 11.59 8.98
CA ARG A 349 1.14 10.84 10.21
C ARG A 349 0.95 9.31 10.11
N GLY A 350 1.04 8.75 8.90
CA GLY A 350 0.89 7.31 8.65
C GLY A 350 -0.56 6.82 8.51
N CYS A 351 -1.50 7.76 8.36
CA CYS A 351 -2.91 7.52 8.03
C CYS A 351 -3.26 8.18 6.69
N LEU A 352 -4.28 7.66 6.01
CA LEU A 352 -4.77 8.24 4.76
C LEU A 352 -5.54 9.54 5.06
N ILE A 353 -5.28 10.60 4.28
CA ILE A 353 -5.92 11.92 4.45
C ILE A 353 -7.41 11.85 4.09
N ASP A 354 -7.74 11.19 2.98
CA ASP A 354 -9.11 10.98 2.53
C ASP A 354 -9.49 9.50 2.70
N PRO A 355 -9.88 9.06 3.91
CA PRO A 355 -10.22 7.66 4.17
C PRO A 355 -11.48 7.24 3.42
N ASN A 356 -11.50 6.00 2.95
CA ASN A 356 -12.69 5.36 2.37
C ASN A 356 -13.16 4.20 3.27
N PRO A 357 -14.41 3.72 3.11
CA PRO A 357 -14.96 2.66 3.95
C PRO A 357 -14.11 1.38 3.98
N VAL A 358 -13.55 0.97 2.83
CA VAL A 358 -12.69 -0.21 2.72
C VAL A 358 -11.38 -0.02 3.48
N TYR A 359 -10.73 1.14 3.34
CA TYR A 359 -9.55 1.51 4.13
C TYR A 359 -9.83 1.47 5.64
N ASN A 360 -10.97 2.02 6.07
CA ASN A 360 -11.36 2.04 7.48
C ASN A 360 -11.53 0.62 8.05
N ALA A 361 -12.14 -0.29 7.28
CA ALA A 361 -12.26 -1.70 7.66
C ALA A 361 -10.89 -2.39 7.75
N ARG A 362 -10.03 -2.21 6.73
CA ARG A 362 -8.65 -2.74 6.73
C ARG A 362 -7.82 -2.20 7.88
N ARG A 363 -8.04 -0.94 8.26
CA ARG A 363 -7.35 -0.30 9.37
C ARG A 363 -7.68 -0.94 10.71
N LYS A 364 -8.95 -1.30 10.94
CA LYS A 364 -9.35 -2.03 12.16
C LYS A 364 -8.60 -3.37 12.29
N LEU A 365 -8.38 -4.08 11.19
CA LEU A 365 -7.57 -5.31 11.22
C LEU A 365 -6.11 -5.01 11.54
N LEU A 366 -5.54 -3.95 10.94
CA LEU A 366 -4.18 -3.50 11.28
C LEU A 366 -4.05 -3.14 12.76
N ASP A 367 -5.06 -2.52 13.35
CA ASP A 367 -5.06 -2.16 14.77
C ASP A 367 -5.03 -3.42 15.66
N LEU A 368 -5.77 -4.49 15.31
CA LEU A 368 -5.66 -5.79 15.98
C LEU A 368 -4.25 -6.38 15.88
N VAL A 369 -3.57 -6.19 14.74
CA VAL A 369 -2.17 -6.61 14.55
C VAL A 369 -1.22 -5.76 15.41
N VAL A 370 -1.49 -4.47 15.55
CA VAL A 370 -0.69 -3.56 16.39
C VAL A 370 -0.83 -3.91 17.87
N LEU A 371 -2.04 -4.25 18.33
CA LEU A 371 -2.30 -4.72 19.71
C LEU A 371 -1.44 -5.93 20.06
N GLY A 372 -1.29 -6.89 19.13
CA GLY A 372 -0.45 -8.07 19.34
C GLY A 372 -0.84 -8.83 20.62
N ARG A 373 0.12 -9.03 21.54
CA ARG A 373 -0.12 -9.61 22.88
C ARG A 373 -0.35 -8.57 23.98
N HIS A 374 -0.22 -7.27 23.67
CA HIS A 374 -0.09 -6.23 24.70
C HIS A 374 -1.38 -5.99 25.49
N ALA A 375 -2.56 -6.19 24.90
CA ALA A 375 -3.81 -6.03 25.66
C ALA A 375 -4.10 -7.19 26.63
N MET A 376 -3.47 -8.36 26.46
CA MET A 376 -3.60 -9.46 27.44
C MET A 376 -2.85 -9.19 28.75
N LEU A 377 -1.77 -8.40 28.70
CA LEU A 377 -1.00 -8.05 29.90
C LEU A 377 -1.74 -7.01 30.75
N ILE A 378 -2.36 -6.01 30.10
CA ILE A 378 -3.14 -4.97 30.80
C ILE A 378 -4.36 -5.59 31.52
N ASN A 379 -5.11 -6.48 30.87
CA ASN A 379 -6.24 -7.14 31.52
C ASN A 379 -5.84 -8.12 32.63
N ASN A 380 -4.64 -8.72 32.57
CA ASN A 380 -4.13 -9.56 33.64
C ASN A 380 -3.63 -8.73 34.83
N GLU A 381 -3.09 -7.53 34.59
CA GLU A 381 -2.77 -6.56 35.66
C GLU A 381 -4.04 -6.00 36.31
N SER A 382 -5.09 -5.71 35.54
CA SER A 382 -6.40 -5.30 36.11
C SER A 382 -7.02 -6.41 36.97
N ARG A 383 -6.94 -7.68 36.52
CA ARG A 383 -7.45 -8.84 37.28
C ARG A 383 -6.59 -9.19 38.49
N SER A 384 -5.28 -8.93 38.47
CA SER A 384 -4.43 -9.16 39.64
C SER A 384 -4.58 -8.05 40.69
N VAL A 385 -4.92 -6.82 40.28
CA VAL A 385 -5.24 -5.73 41.21
C VAL A 385 -6.61 -5.92 41.87
N GLU A 386 -7.62 -6.41 41.14
CA GLU A 386 -8.93 -6.76 41.74
C GLU A 386 -8.80 -7.93 42.74
N ASN A 387 -8.01 -8.96 42.44
CA ASN A 387 -7.82 -10.08 43.38
C ASN A 387 -7.00 -9.73 44.64
N CYS A 388 -6.19 -8.67 44.62
CA CYS A 388 -5.46 -8.20 45.80
C CYS A 388 -6.31 -7.32 46.73
N GLN A 389 -7.44 -6.77 46.26
CA GLN A 389 -8.34 -5.98 47.11
C GLN A 389 -9.38 -6.83 47.85
N THR A 390 -9.73 -8.00 47.32
CA THR A 390 -10.71 -8.91 47.96
C THR A 390 -10.17 -9.69 49.16
N GLN A 391 -8.85 -9.70 49.41
CA GLN A 391 -8.24 -10.39 50.57
C GLN A 391 -8.00 -9.51 51.80
N LYS A 392 -8.33 -8.20 51.76
CA LYS A 392 -8.19 -7.29 52.92
C LYS A 392 -9.49 -6.92 53.62
N ALA A 393 -10.65 -7.41 53.16
CA ALA A 393 -11.95 -7.16 53.76
C ALA A 393 -12.49 -8.41 54.47
N GLY A 394 -11.80 -8.85 55.52
CA GLY A 394 -12.19 -10.07 56.25
C GLY A 394 -11.54 -10.21 57.62
N VAL A 395 -11.45 -9.12 58.40
CA VAL A 395 -11.23 -9.20 59.86
C VAL A 395 -11.93 -8.01 60.54
N GLN A 396 -13.18 -8.22 60.97
CA GLN A 396 -13.91 -7.52 62.03
C GLN A 396 -14.99 -8.51 62.51
N ASP A 397 -15.42 -8.63 63.74
CA ASP A 397 -15.00 -8.21 65.08
C ASP A 397 -16.08 -8.88 65.96
N GLU A 398 -15.77 -9.96 66.69
CA GLU A 398 -16.77 -10.59 67.58
C GLU A 398 -16.70 -9.93 68.97
N GLY A 399 -17.67 -9.05 69.22
CA GLY A 399 -17.86 -8.35 70.49
C GLY A 399 -19.29 -8.50 71.02
N ARG A 400 -19.47 -9.51 71.87
CA ARG A 400 -20.33 -9.61 73.08
C ARG A 400 -21.71 -8.92 73.09
N ASP A 401 -22.74 -9.77 73.13
CA ASP A 401 -24.02 -9.51 73.82
C ASP A 401 -23.83 -9.63 75.35
N GLU A 402 -24.23 -8.59 76.08
CA GLU A 402 -24.59 -8.66 77.50
C GLU A 402 -26.11 -8.62 77.62
N SER A 403 -26.68 -9.58 78.35
CA SER A 403 -27.99 -9.47 78.95
C SER A 403 -27.99 -10.17 80.31
N ILE A 404 -28.27 -9.34 81.32
CA ILE A 404 -28.54 -9.60 82.75
C ILE A 404 -27.32 -9.67 83.68
#